data_AF-A0A9C7SAT6-F1
#
_entry.id   AF-A0A9C7SAT6-F1
#
_cell.length_a   1.000
_cell.length_b   1.000
_cell.length_c   1.000
_cell.angle_alpha   90.00
_cell.angle_beta   90.00
_cell.angle_gamma   90.00
#
_symmetry.space_group_name_H-M   'P 1'
#
loop_
_entity.id
_entity.type
_entity.pdbx_description
1 polymer ?
#
loop_
_entity_poly.entity_id
_entity_poly.type
_entity_poly.pdbx_seq_one_letter_code
_entity_poly.pdbx_strand_id
1 'polypeptide(L)'
;AIAERNLLGITKASLLTESFISAASFQETTRVLTEAAIIGKTDSLRGLKENVIVGRLIPAGTGLAYHQERHRRKQREKDEKLALEEFVNSAKKVETEVSEGDEAAISA
;
A
#
# COMPACT_ATOMS: atom_id res chain seq x y z
N ALA A 1 9.01 -15.80 -12.35
CA ALA A 1 9.48 -14.78 -13.30
C ALA A 1 11.00 -14.77 -13.29
N ILE A 2 11.66 -14.71 -14.45
CA ILE A 2 13.12 -14.54 -14.58
C ILE A 2 13.38 -13.04 -14.80
N ALA A 3 14.36 -12.45 -14.12
CA ALA A 3 14.69 -11.03 -14.23
C ALA A 3 16.21 -10.80 -14.37
N GLU A 4 16.61 -9.74 -15.09
CA GLU A 4 17.99 -9.30 -15.31
C GLU A 4 18.32 -8.04 -14.50
N ARG A 5 19.57 -7.89 -14.04
CA ARG A 5 19.99 -6.69 -13.29
C ARG A 5 20.47 -5.58 -14.23
N ASN A 6 19.89 -4.40 -14.09
CA ASN A 6 20.28 -3.20 -14.83
C ASN A 6 21.19 -2.29 -14.00
N LEU A 7 22.25 -1.75 -14.63
CA LEU A 7 23.09 -0.70 -14.06
C LEU A 7 22.57 0.68 -14.46
N LEU A 8 22.33 1.55 -13.47
CA LEU A 8 21.83 2.90 -13.66
C LEU A 8 22.77 3.90 -12.97
N GLY A 9 22.93 5.09 -13.55
CA GLY A 9 23.64 6.19 -12.89
C GLY A 9 22.85 6.75 -11.71
N ILE A 10 23.54 7.43 -10.77
CA ILE A 10 22.93 7.92 -9.52
C ILE A 10 21.71 8.82 -9.75
N THR A 11 21.78 9.74 -10.72
CA THR A 11 20.69 10.68 -11.04
C THR A 11 19.45 9.92 -11.52
N LYS A 12 19.63 8.96 -12.42
CA LYS A 12 18.53 8.16 -12.99
C LYS A 12 17.94 7.23 -11.93
N ALA A 13 18.78 6.62 -11.09
CA ALA A 13 18.34 5.81 -9.97
C ALA A 13 17.53 6.61 -8.93
N SER A 14 17.94 7.85 -8.63
CA SER A 14 17.25 8.72 -7.66
C SER A 14 15.88 9.20 -8.15
N LEU A 15 15.71 9.44 -9.45
CA LEU A 15 14.42 9.82 -10.04
C LEU A 15 13.44 8.64 -10.14
N LEU A 16 13.94 7.41 -10.25
CA LEU A 16 13.13 6.18 -10.34
C LEU A 16 12.67 5.62 -8.97
N THR A 17 12.74 6.42 -7.91
CA THR A 17 12.30 6.00 -6.58
C THR A 17 10.77 5.86 -6.50
N GLU A 18 10.29 4.95 -5.66
CA GLU A 18 8.85 4.71 -5.50
C GLU A 18 8.12 5.94 -4.94
N SER A 19 8.79 6.72 -4.09
CA SER A 19 8.24 7.95 -3.55
C SER A 19 8.39 9.12 -4.51
N PHE A 20 7.25 9.68 -4.94
CA PHE A 20 7.26 10.89 -5.74
C PHE A 20 7.66 12.11 -4.92
N ILE A 21 7.45 12.13 -3.59
CA ILE A 21 7.87 13.22 -2.71
C ILE A 21 9.41 13.26 -2.63
N SER A 22 10.05 12.10 -2.47
CA SER A 22 11.51 11.98 -2.48
C SER A 22 12.11 12.30 -3.86
N ALA A 23 11.49 11.82 -4.94
CA ALA A 23 11.93 12.10 -6.32
C ALA A 23 11.81 13.59 -6.67
N ALA A 24 10.64 14.21 -6.42
CA ALA A 24 10.37 15.61 -6.77
C ALA A 24 11.26 16.61 -6.02
N SER A 25 11.73 16.24 -4.83
CA SER A 25 12.67 17.05 -4.03
C SER A 25 14.12 16.86 -4.42
N PHE A 26 14.45 15.97 -5.37
CA PHE A 26 15.80 15.85 -5.92
C PHE A 26 15.97 16.81 -7.08
N GLN A 27 15.24 16.59 -8.18
CA GLN A 27 15.23 17.39 -9.41
C GLN A 27 13.90 17.20 -10.16
N GLU A 28 13.68 17.95 -11.25
CA GLU A 28 12.52 17.80 -12.16
C GLU A 28 11.14 17.90 -11.46
N THR A 29 11.03 18.73 -10.42
CA THR A 29 9.86 18.82 -9.51
C THR A 29 8.52 18.93 -10.24
N THR A 30 8.39 19.84 -11.22
CA THR A 30 7.13 20.03 -11.96
C THR A 30 6.71 18.75 -12.67
N ARG A 31 7.64 18.11 -13.38
CA ARG A 31 7.39 16.88 -14.12
C ARG A 31 6.95 15.75 -13.19
N VAL A 32 7.72 15.49 -12.13
CA VAL A 32 7.43 14.40 -11.18
C VAL A 32 6.07 14.58 -10.51
N LEU A 33 5.73 15.81 -10.10
CA LEU A 33 4.43 16.10 -9.49
C LEU A 33 3.27 15.94 -10.48
N THR A 34 3.43 16.38 -11.72
CA THR A 34 2.39 16.21 -12.75
C THR A 34 2.13 14.73 -13.07
N GLU A 35 3.17 13.92 -13.26
CA GLU A 35 3.02 12.49 -13.54
C GLU A 35 2.35 11.77 -12.35
N ALA A 36 2.75 12.09 -11.12
CA ALA A 36 2.14 11.52 -9.92
C ALA A 36 0.65 11.91 -9.78
N ALA A 37 0.29 13.17 -10.08
CA ALA A 37 -1.08 13.65 -10.02
C ALA A 37 -1.97 12.99 -11.07
N ILE A 38 -1.49 12.82 -12.31
CA ILE A 38 -2.23 12.17 -13.40
C ILE A 38 -2.54 10.71 -13.06
N ILE A 39 -1.58 9.99 -12.47
CA ILE A 39 -1.74 8.57 -12.11
C ILE A 39 -2.51 8.40 -10.78
N GLY A 40 -2.67 9.47 -10.00
CA GLY A 40 -3.23 9.40 -8.64
C GLY A 40 -2.30 8.64 -7.67
N LYS A 41 -0.97 8.79 -7.84
CA LYS A 41 0.03 8.05 -7.07
C LYS A 41 -0.04 8.46 -5.59
N THR A 42 -0.01 7.47 -4.71
CA THR A 42 0.02 7.69 -3.26
C THR A 42 1.40 7.36 -2.69
N ASP A 43 1.84 8.16 -1.72
CA ASP A 43 3.12 7.95 -1.05
C ASP A 43 2.93 7.26 0.29
N SER A 44 3.72 6.21 0.55
CA SER A 44 3.62 5.44 1.79
C SER A 44 4.52 5.96 2.91
N LEU A 45 5.35 6.98 2.65
CA LEU A 45 6.24 7.65 3.61
C LEU A 45 7.15 6.67 4.34
N ARG A 46 7.77 5.74 3.61
CA ARG A 46 8.69 4.73 4.17
C ARG A 46 10.14 5.18 4.14
N GLY A 47 10.47 6.16 3.31
CA GLY A 47 11.82 6.68 3.14
C GLY A 47 12.21 7.70 4.19
N LEU A 48 13.52 7.97 4.27
CA LEU A 48 14.05 9.00 5.16
C LEU A 48 13.62 10.40 4.69
N LYS A 49 13.84 10.70 3.40
CA LYS A 49 13.64 12.04 2.83
C LYS A 49 12.17 12.48 2.88
N GLU A 50 11.24 11.61 2.50
CA GLU A 50 9.80 11.85 2.65
C GLU A 50 9.41 12.29 4.07
N ASN A 51 9.86 11.55 5.10
CA ASN A 51 9.48 11.82 6.48
C ASN A 51 10.07 13.14 6.97
N VAL A 52 11.30 13.48 6.57
CA VAL A 52 11.90 14.79 6.87
C VAL A 52 11.08 15.92 6.25
N ILE A 53 10.72 15.81 4.97
CA ILE A 53 9.95 16.86 4.26
C ILE A 53 8.57 17.07 4.90
N VAL A 54 7.90 15.98 5.29
CA VAL A 54 6.56 16.04 5.91
C VAL A 54 6.61 16.39 7.41
N GLY A 55 7.79 16.42 8.03
CA GLY A 55 7.95 16.75 9.45
C GLY A 55 7.62 15.61 10.43
N ARG A 56 7.79 14.35 10.00
CA ARG A 56 7.61 13.15 10.83
C ARG A 56 8.95 12.59 11.29
N LEU A 57 8.95 11.79 12.35
CA LEU A 57 10.13 11.04 12.78
C LEU A 57 10.68 10.20 11.61
N ILE A 58 11.99 10.20 11.41
CA ILE A 58 12.63 9.39 10.36
C ILE A 58 12.63 7.89 10.75
N PRO A 59 12.57 6.96 9.79
CA PRO A 59 12.60 5.52 10.05
C PRO A 59 14.03 5.00 10.31
N ALA A 60 14.78 5.73 11.14
CA ALA A 60 16.13 5.42 11.53
C ALA A 60 16.39 5.88 12.97
N GLY A 61 17.40 5.31 13.62
CA GLY A 61 17.78 5.66 14.99
C GLY A 61 16.59 5.55 15.95
N THR A 62 16.37 6.60 16.75
CA THR A 62 15.27 6.68 17.74
C THR A 62 13.88 6.63 17.10
N GLY A 63 13.74 7.03 15.84
CA GLY A 63 12.47 6.95 15.12
C GLY A 63 12.11 5.54 14.63
N LEU A 64 13.04 4.59 14.64
CA LEU A 64 12.79 3.23 14.16
C LEU A 64 11.71 2.51 14.97
N ALA A 65 11.74 2.62 16.31
CA ALA A 65 10.75 2.01 17.18
C ALA A 65 9.34 2.54 16.91
N TYR A 66 9.21 3.85 16.66
CA TYR A 66 7.94 4.48 16.29
C TYR A 66 7.37 3.91 14.99
N HIS A 67 8.22 3.75 13.97
CA HIS A 67 7.80 3.20 12.69
C HIS A 67 7.46 1.71 12.78
N GLN A 68 8.26 0.92 13.50
CA GLN A 68 8.00 -0.51 13.72
C GLN A 68 6.66 -0.76 14.42
N GLU A 69 6.37 -0.02 15.49
CA GLU A 69 5.09 -0.15 16.19
C GLU A 69 3.92 0.28 15.31
N ARG A 70 4.08 1.38 14.55
CA ARG A 70 3.07 1.81 13.59
C ARG A 70 2.81 0.76 12.50
N HIS A 71 3.86 0.11 12.01
CA HIS A 71 3.73 -0.97 11.03
C HIS A 71 3.01 -2.19 11.61
N ARG A 72 3.37 -2.58 12.83
CA ARG A 72 2.71 -3.68 13.55
C ARG A 72 1.23 -3.40 13.79
N ARG A 73 0.88 -2.18 14.23
CA ARG A 73 -0.51 -1.77 14.42
C ARG A 73 -1.30 -1.85 13.12
N LYS A 74 -0.74 -1.33 12.02
CA LYS A 74 -1.35 -1.42 10.68
C LYS A 74 -1.52 -2.86 10.20
N GLN A 75 -0.60 -3.77 10.54
CA GLN A 75 -0.73 -5.19 10.21
C GLN A 75 -1.87 -5.82 10.99
N ARG A 76 -1.94 -5.62 12.31
CA ARG A 76 -3.05 -6.11 13.13
C ARG A 76 -4.41 -5.62 12.63
N GLU A 77 -4.54 -4.32 12.36
CA GLU A 77 -5.77 -3.72 11.81
C GLU A 77 -6.16 -4.34 10.45
N LYS A 78 -5.17 -4.74 9.63
CA LYS A 78 -5.43 -5.42 8.36
C LYS A 78 -5.87 -6.86 8.57
N ASP A 79 -5.18 -7.58 9.44
CA ASP A 79 -5.47 -8.99 9.75
C ASP A 79 -6.88 -9.13 10.35
N GLU A 80 -7.27 -8.20 11.25
CA GLU A 80 -8.62 -8.12 11.81
C GLU A 80 -9.68 -7.85 10.74
N LYS A 81 -9.42 -6.92 9.82
CA LYS A 81 -10.34 -6.63 8.71
C LYS A 81 -10.48 -7.81 7.76
N LEU A 82 -9.38 -8.48 7.42
CA LEU A 82 -9.37 -9.68 6.59
C LEU A 82 -10.19 -10.80 7.23
N ALA A 83 -10.01 -11.04 8.53
CA ALA A 83 -10.79 -12.03 9.27
C ALA A 83 -12.29 -11.70 9.27
N LEU A 84 -12.65 -10.42 9.42
CA LEU A 84 -14.04 -9.98 9.36
C LEU A 84 -14.64 -10.12 7.94
N GLU A 85 -13.89 -9.75 6.91
CA GLU A 85 -14.29 -9.91 5.51
C GLU A 85 -14.47 -11.40 5.15
N GLU A 86 -13.59 -12.27 5.62
CA GLU A 86 -13.69 -13.72 5.43
C GLU A 86 -14.94 -14.28 6.15
N PHE A 87 -15.20 -13.85 7.38
CA PHE A 87 -16.40 -14.24 8.12
C PHE A 87 -17.68 -13.78 7.41
N VAL A 88 -17.75 -12.52 6.96
CA VAL A 88 -18.91 -11.97 6.25
C VAL A 88 -19.12 -12.67 4.89
N ASN A 89 -18.05 -12.97 4.16
CA ASN A 89 -18.16 -13.70 2.89
C ASN A 89 -18.64 -15.14 3.09
N SER A 90 -18.21 -15.80 4.17
CA SER A 90 -18.71 -17.15 4.50
C SER A 90 -20.20 -17.15 4.84
N ALA A 91 -20.69 -16.17 5.60
CA ALA A 91 -22.10 -16.02 5.93
C ALA A 91 -22.98 -15.72 4.70
N LYS A 92 -22.53 -14.82 3.82
CA LYS A 92 -23.22 -14.54 2.55
C LYS A 92 -23.30 -15.75 1.63
N LYS A 93 -22.25 -16.58 1.61
CA LYS A 93 -22.22 -17.80 0.81
C LYS A 93 -23.24 -18.83 1.30
N VAL A 94 -23.39 -18.95 2.62
CA VAL A 94 -24.44 -19.80 3.23
C VAL A 94 -25.83 -19.27 2.91
N GLU A 95 -26.08 -17.96 2.97
CA GLU A 95 -27.38 -17.37 2.61
C GLU A 95 -27.75 -17.57 1.12
N THR A 96 -26.76 -17.54 0.21
CA THR A 96 -27.02 -17.78 -1.22
C THR A 96 -27.32 -19.25 -1.51
N GLU A 97 -26.58 -20.18 -0.89
CA GLU A 97 -26.83 -21.62 -1.01
C GLU A 97 -28.19 -22.04 -0.42
N VAL A 98 -28.67 -21.37 0.63
CA VAL A 98 -30.01 -21.61 1.20
C VAL A 98 -31.12 -21.10 0.26
N SER A 99 -30.92 -19.96 -0.42
CA SER A 99 -31.91 -19.42 -1.37
C SER A 99 -32.08 -20.26 -2.65
N GLU A 100 -31.00 -20.88 -3.16
CA GLU A 100 -31.09 -21.83 -4.29
C GLU A 100 -31.72 -23.17 -3.89
N GLY A 101 -31.55 -23.60 -2.63
CA GLY A 101 -32.15 -24.83 -2.10
C GLY A 101 -33.67 -24.75 -1.92
N ASP A 102 -34.19 -23.59 -1.51
CA ASP A 102 -35.62 -23.40 -1.28
C ASP A 102 -36.42 -23.29 -2.59
N GLU A 103 -35.85 -22.73 -3.67
CA GLU A 103 -36.52 -22.71 -4.99
C GLU A 103 -36.62 -24.12 -5.63
N ALA A 104 -35.64 -24.99 -5.42
CA ALA A 104 -35.66 -26.36 -5.95
C ALA A 104 -36.70 -27.24 -5.23
N ALA A 105 -36.92 -27.05 -3.92
CA ALA A 105 -37.84 -27.85 -3.11
C ALA A 105 -39.33 -27.53 -3.34
N ILE A 106 -39.67 -26.36 -3.90
CA ILE A 106 -41.05 -25.96 -4.21
C ILE A 106 -41.50 -26.48 -5.60
N SER A 107 -40.59 -27.06 -6.41
CA SER A 107 -40.88 -27.50 -7.80
C SER A 107 -41.08 -29.01 -8.01
N ALA A 108 -41.04 -29.84 -6.97
CA ALA A 108 -41.26 -31.30 -7.02
C ALA A 108 -42.59 -31.71 -6.37
#